data_AF-A0A7V9ND52-F1
#
_entry.id   AF-A0A7V9ND52-F1
#
_cell.length_a   1.000
_cell.length_b   1.000
_cell.length_c   1.000
_cell.angle_alpha   90.00
_cell.angle_beta   90.00
_cell.angle_gamma   90.00
#
_symmetry.space_group_name_H-M   'P 1'
#
loop_
_entity.id
_entity.type
_entity.pdbx_description
1 polymer ?
#
loop_
_entity_poly.entity_id
_entity_poly.type
_entity_poly.pdbx_seq_one_letter_code
_entity_poly.pdbx_strand_id
1 'polypeptide(L)'
;MTTDPPPVPLILLVGGDLNAHARIDDAARRAGAELRRSTPDSLASEIAARAPSLVVVDLDDVGADVLDAITGDVGLAVVAYFSHVDVALGERAKEAGFDALPRGRFWRELPSLVEAALVD
;
A
#
# COMPACT_ATOMS: atom_id res chain seq x y z
N MET A 1 -7.70 -35.31 4.54
CA MET A 1 -8.37 -34.02 4.32
C MET A 1 -7.25 -32.98 4.27
N THR A 2 -6.75 -32.67 3.08
CA THR A 2 -5.69 -31.67 2.93
C THR A 2 -6.34 -30.32 3.11
N THR A 3 -6.16 -29.70 4.27
CA THR A 3 -6.42 -28.27 4.42
C THR A 3 -5.44 -27.56 3.50
N ASP A 4 -5.98 -26.88 2.49
CA ASP A 4 -5.21 -25.91 1.69
C ASP A 4 -4.48 -24.98 2.67
N PRO A 5 -3.17 -24.72 2.52
CA PRO A 5 -2.52 -23.72 3.33
C PRO A 5 -3.33 -22.42 3.27
N PRO A 6 -3.41 -21.65 4.37
CA PRO A 6 -4.07 -20.36 4.33
C PRO A 6 -3.42 -19.52 3.22
N PRO A 7 -4.20 -18.76 2.44
CA PRO A 7 -3.66 -17.91 1.40
C PRO A 7 -2.61 -16.98 2.02
N VAL A 8 -1.45 -16.89 1.37
CA VAL A 8 -0.38 -15.97 1.77
C VAL A 8 -0.94 -14.54 1.63
N PRO A 9 -0.91 -13.72 2.69
CA PRO A 9 -1.39 -12.35 2.59
C PRO A 9 -0.68 -11.57 1.48
N LEU A 10 -1.43 -10.75 0.75
CA LEU A 10 -0.94 -10.01 -0.40
C LEU A 10 -0.87 -8.52 -0.09
N ILE A 11 0.26 -7.91 -0.44
CA ILE A 11 0.46 -6.47 -0.46
C ILE A 11 0.59 -6.02 -1.91
N LEU A 12 -0.17 -5.00 -2.31
CA LEU A 12 0.03 -4.32 -3.58
C LEU A 12 0.84 -3.04 -3.37
N LEU A 13 1.81 -2.80 -4.24
CA LEU A 13 2.54 -1.55 -4.34
C LEU A 13 2.23 -0.88 -5.68
N VAL A 14 1.83 0.39 -5.64
CA VAL A 14 1.65 1.21 -6.83
C VAL A 14 2.67 2.34 -6.84
N GLY A 15 3.41 2.43 -7.93
CA GLY A 15 4.56 3.31 -8.08
C GLY A 15 5.80 2.83 -7.32
N GLY A 16 6.73 3.75 -7.09
CA GLY A 16 7.92 3.52 -6.28
C GLY A 16 9.10 2.93 -7.05
N ASP A 17 10.29 3.44 -6.72
CA ASP A 17 11.54 3.00 -7.34
C ASP A 17 11.97 1.58 -6.90
N LEU A 18 13.07 1.08 -7.49
CA LEU A 18 13.62 -0.24 -7.14
C LEU A 18 13.99 -0.36 -5.64
N ASN A 19 14.45 0.71 -5.01
CA ASN A 19 14.81 0.70 -3.59
C ASN A 19 13.56 0.64 -2.72
N ALA A 20 12.51 1.39 -3.08
CA ALA A 20 11.24 1.36 -2.40
C ALA A 20 10.65 -0.06 -2.44
N HIS A 21 10.61 -0.65 -3.63
CA HIS A 21 10.16 -2.02 -3.79
C HIS A 21 10.98 -3.03 -2.97
N ALA A 22 12.32 -2.97 -3.02
CA ALA A 22 13.16 -3.91 -2.29
C ALA A 22 12.94 -3.83 -0.76
N ARG A 23 12.73 -2.62 -0.23
CA ARG A 23 12.49 -2.40 1.20
C ARG A 23 11.10 -2.87 1.64
N ILE A 24 10.08 -2.62 0.81
CA ILE A 24 8.72 -3.09 1.08
C ILE A 24 8.65 -4.61 0.96
N ASP A 25 9.34 -5.22 -0.02
CA ASP A 25 9.41 -6.68 -0.19
C ASP A 25 10.10 -7.35 1.00
N ASP A 26 11.21 -6.79 1.50
CA ASP A 26 11.87 -7.30 2.71
C ASP A 26 10.94 -7.24 3.94
N ALA A 27 10.22 -6.13 4.14
CA ALA A 27 9.24 -6.00 5.21
C ALA A 27 8.07 -7.00 5.07
N ALA A 28 7.49 -7.12 3.87
CA ALA A 28 6.41 -8.05 3.56
C ALA A 28 6.83 -9.50 3.88
N ARG A 29 7.99 -9.93 3.37
CA ARG A 29 8.51 -11.29 3.58
C ARG A 29 8.76 -11.62 5.04
N ARG A 30 9.30 -10.67 5.82
CA ARG A 30 9.50 -10.84 7.27
C ARG A 30 8.19 -11.05 8.02
N ALA A 31 7.11 -10.44 7.53
CA ALA A 31 5.77 -10.60 8.08
C ALA A 31 5.00 -11.79 7.48
N GLY A 32 5.59 -12.54 6.54
CA GLY A 32 4.95 -13.69 5.89
C GLY A 32 3.98 -13.32 4.77
N ALA A 33 4.07 -12.12 4.20
CA ALA A 33 3.26 -11.65 3.08
C ALA A 33 4.05 -11.64 1.75
N GLU A 34 3.32 -11.68 0.64
CA GLU A 34 3.85 -11.48 -0.72
C GLU A 34 3.67 -10.01 -1.15
N LEU A 35 4.68 -9.42 -1.79
CA LEU A 35 4.56 -8.12 -2.46
C LEU A 35 4.36 -8.28 -3.96
N ARG A 36 3.38 -7.57 -4.51
CA ARG A 36 3.22 -7.39 -5.97
C ARG A 36 3.17 -5.93 -6.34
N ARG A 37 3.65 -5.62 -7.55
CA ARG A 37 3.47 -4.29 -8.15
C ARG A 37 2.19 -4.26 -8.94
N SER A 38 1.50 -3.13 -8.86
CA SER A 38 0.35 -2.78 -9.68
C SER A 38 0.62 -1.47 -10.43
N THR A 39 -0.21 -1.14 -11.40
CA THR A 39 -0.23 0.19 -12.02
C THR A 39 -1.49 0.93 -11.59
N PRO A 40 -1.54 2.28 -11.71
CA PRO A 40 -2.76 3.03 -11.44
C PRO A 40 -3.99 2.47 -12.19
N ASP A 41 -3.81 2.12 -13.47
CA ASP A 41 -4.89 1.61 -14.33
C ASP A 41 -5.38 0.20 -13.94
N SER A 42 -4.50 -0.66 -13.42
CA SER A 42 -4.88 -2.04 -13.04
C SER A 42 -5.33 -2.17 -11.59
N LEU A 43 -5.04 -1.18 -10.74
CA LEU A 43 -5.18 -1.25 -9.29
C LEU A 43 -6.57 -1.71 -8.83
N ALA A 44 -7.63 -1.05 -9.29
CA ALA A 44 -9.00 -1.38 -8.88
C ALA A 44 -9.38 -2.82 -9.25
N SER A 45 -8.98 -3.27 -10.45
CA SER A 45 -9.25 -4.64 -10.89
C SER A 45 -8.45 -5.68 -10.09
N GLU A 46 -7.23 -5.34 -9.67
CA GLU A 46 -6.37 -6.22 -8.87
C GLU A 46 -6.82 -6.30 -7.41
N ILE A 47 -7.28 -5.19 -6.83
CA ILE A 47 -7.91 -5.17 -5.50
C ILE A 47 -9.11 -6.11 -5.51
N ALA A 48 -10.04 -5.93 -6.45
CA ALA A 48 -11.25 -6.74 -6.53
C ALA A 48 -10.96 -8.24 -6.79
N ALA A 49 -9.94 -8.54 -7.60
CA ALA A 49 -9.61 -9.93 -7.96
C ALA A 49 -8.81 -10.67 -6.90
N ARG A 50 -8.07 -9.95 -6.04
CA ARG A 50 -7.06 -10.57 -5.15
C ARG A 50 -7.30 -10.30 -3.68
N ALA A 51 -8.16 -9.34 -3.33
CA ALA A 51 -8.44 -8.92 -1.95
C ALA A 51 -7.16 -8.74 -1.12
N PRO A 52 -6.25 -7.83 -1.51
CA PRO A 52 -5.01 -7.61 -0.78
C PRO A 52 -5.29 -7.13 0.64
N SER A 53 -4.42 -7.50 1.57
CA SER A 53 -4.48 -7.05 2.95
C SER A 53 -3.99 -5.60 3.12
N LEU A 54 -3.15 -5.12 2.19
CA LEU A 54 -2.61 -3.76 2.18
C LEU A 54 -2.35 -3.27 0.76
N VAL A 55 -2.66 -2.00 0.52
CA VAL A 55 -2.20 -1.25 -0.65
C VAL A 55 -1.24 -0.15 -0.21
N VAL A 56 -0.04 -0.14 -0.78
CA VAL A 56 0.97 0.90 -0.59
C VAL A 56 1.04 1.75 -1.84
N VAL A 57 0.98 3.07 -1.67
CA VAL A 57 0.97 4.02 -2.79
C VAL A 57 2.09 5.04 -2.64
N ASP A 58 2.97 5.12 -3.65
CA ASP A 58 3.96 6.20 -3.77
C ASP A 58 3.36 7.40 -4.50
N LEU A 59 2.88 8.39 -3.76
CA LEU A 59 2.20 9.55 -4.35
C LEU A 59 3.13 10.45 -5.16
N ASP A 60 4.46 10.37 -4.95
CA ASP A 60 5.40 11.15 -5.76
C ASP A 60 5.47 10.61 -7.20
N ASP A 61 5.20 9.32 -7.40
CA ASP A 61 5.31 8.64 -8.68
C ASP A 61 3.98 8.63 -9.45
N VAL A 62 2.86 8.42 -8.74
CA VAL A 62 1.54 8.23 -9.37
C VAL A 62 0.51 9.32 -9.09
N GLY A 63 0.83 10.28 -8.22
CA GLY A 63 -0.08 11.36 -7.83
C GLY A 63 -1.22 10.91 -6.90
N ALA A 64 -2.05 11.87 -6.47
CA ALA A 64 -3.15 11.61 -5.52
C ALA A 64 -4.40 11.01 -6.19
N ASP A 65 -4.62 11.25 -7.48
CA ASP A 65 -5.81 10.81 -8.22
C ASP A 65 -5.99 9.28 -8.21
N VAL A 66 -4.91 8.51 -8.01
CA VAL A 66 -4.96 7.06 -7.87
C VAL A 66 -5.77 6.62 -6.64
N LEU A 67 -5.85 7.46 -5.59
CA LEU A 67 -6.58 7.14 -4.37
C LEU A 67 -8.09 7.11 -4.61
N ASP A 68 -8.60 7.88 -5.57
CA ASP A 68 -10.02 7.88 -5.94
C ASP A 68 -10.47 6.50 -6.43
N ALA A 69 -9.59 5.73 -7.07
CA ALA A 69 -9.86 4.36 -7.49
C ALA A 69 -10.04 3.37 -6.31
N ILE A 70 -9.68 3.77 -5.08
CA ILE A 70 -9.68 2.94 -3.88
C ILE A 70 -10.78 3.35 -2.89
N THR A 71 -11.36 4.55 -3.03
CA THR A 71 -12.31 5.20 -2.08
C THR A 71 -13.62 4.44 -1.78
N GLY A 72 -13.86 3.25 -2.34
CA GLY A 72 -15.11 2.49 -2.15
C GLY A 72 -15.02 1.25 -1.26
N ASP A 73 -13.82 0.78 -0.89
CA ASP A 73 -13.64 -0.53 -0.26
C ASP A 73 -13.49 -0.40 1.28
N VAL A 74 -14.64 -0.47 1.97
CA VAL A 74 -14.71 -0.31 3.43
C VAL A 74 -14.01 -1.50 4.11
N GLY A 75 -12.77 -1.29 4.54
CA GLY A 75 -11.96 -2.29 5.24
C GLY A 75 -10.60 -2.58 4.62
N LEU A 76 -10.32 -2.05 3.42
CA LEU A 76 -9.00 -2.17 2.80
C LEU A 76 -7.99 -1.23 3.48
N ALA A 77 -6.90 -1.77 4.01
CA ALA A 77 -5.81 -0.95 4.51
C ALA A 77 -5.07 -0.28 3.35
N VAL A 78 -4.96 1.04 3.38
CA VAL A 78 -4.23 1.83 2.38
C VAL A 78 -3.21 2.70 3.10
N VAL A 79 -1.96 2.64 2.66
CA VAL A 79 -0.87 3.49 3.15
C VAL A 79 -0.28 4.23 1.96
N ALA A 80 -0.56 5.53 1.88
CA ALA A 80 0.08 6.40 0.92
C ALA A 80 1.32 7.07 1.54
N TYR A 81 2.35 7.33 0.74
CA TYR A 81 3.50 8.12 1.19
C TYR A 81 4.00 9.09 0.11
N PHE A 82 4.67 10.15 0.54
CA PHE A 82 5.16 11.21 -0.34
C PHE A 82 6.45 11.85 0.20
N SER A 83 7.25 12.46 -0.67
CA SER A 83 8.48 13.17 -0.28
C SER A 83 8.15 14.48 0.43
N HIS A 84 8.99 14.88 1.39
CA HIS A 84 8.76 16.01 2.33
C HIS A 84 8.58 17.40 1.69
N VAL A 85 8.59 17.50 0.35
CA VAL A 85 8.55 18.76 -0.39
C VAL A 85 7.13 19.14 -0.85
N ASP A 86 6.13 18.27 -0.63
CA ASP A 86 4.77 18.52 -1.13
C ASP A 86 3.68 18.42 -0.03
N VAL A 87 3.63 19.45 0.81
CA VAL A 87 2.57 19.61 1.85
C VAL A 87 1.17 19.62 1.21
N ALA A 88 1.04 20.11 -0.03
CA ALA A 88 -0.24 20.14 -0.73
C ALA A 88 -0.73 18.73 -1.09
N LEU A 89 0.17 17.79 -1.37
CA LEU A 89 -0.17 16.39 -1.65
C LEU A 89 -0.70 15.67 -0.41
N GLY A 90 -0.10 15.94 0.75
CA GLY A 90 -0.59 15.44 2.04
C GLY A 90 -1.98 15.98 2.41
N GLU A 91 -2.27 17.25 2.08
CA GLU A 91 -3.61 17.83 2.30
C GLU A 91 -4.66 17.24 1.35
N ARG A 92 -4.34 17.01 0.07
CA ARG A 92 -5.27 16.33 -0.87
C ARG A 92 -5.60 14.90 -0.46
N ALA A 93 -4.61 14.15 0.04
CA ALA A 93 -4.87 12.80 0.54
C ALA A 93 -5.84 12.81 1.74
N LYS A 94 -5.67 13.76 2.67
CA LYS A 94 -6.61 13.95 3.78
C LYS A 94 -8.01 14.36 3.31
N GLU A 95 -8.10 15.25 2.32
CA GLU A 95 -9.38 15.64 1.71
C GLU A 95 -10.10 14.43 1.08
N ALA A 96 -9.35 13.47 0.55
CA ALA A 96 -9.86 12.19 0.05
C ALA A 96 -10.11 11.13 1.16
N GLY A 97 -9.88 11.47 2.44
CA GLY A 97 -10.10 10.58 3.58
C GLY A 97 -8.97 9.60 3.89
N PHE A 98 -7.80 9.75 3.25
CA PHE A 98 -6.64 8.89 3.48
C PHE A 98 -5.53 9.62 4.24
N ASP A 99 -4.90 8.92 5.19
CA ASP A 99 -3.67 9.41 5.81
C ASP A 99 -2.47 9.09 4.90
N ALA A 100 -1.80 10.14 4.42
CA ALA A 100 -0.54 10.02 3.69
C ALA A 100 0.65 10.35 4.60
N LEU A 101 1.68 9.51 4.57
CA LEU A 101 2.84 9.62 5.44
C LEU A 101 4.00 10.34 4.71
N PRO A 102 4.69 11.28 5.37
CA PRO A 102 5.97 11.76 4.87
C PRO A 102 6.95 10.58 4.73
N ARG A 103 7.72 10.54 3.64
CA ARG A 103 8.58 9.40 3.25
C ARG A 103 9.46 8.87 4.39
N GLY A 104 10.08 9.77 5.15
CA GLY A 104 10.91 9.39 6.31
C GLY A 104 10.11 8.70 7.43
N ARG A 105 8.87 9.11 7.65
CA ARG A 105 7.94 8.47 8.60
C ARG A 105 7.49 7.12 8.08
N PHE A 106 7.06 7.03 6.82
CA PHE A 106 6.68 5.77 6.17
C PHE A 106 7.77 4.71 6.33
N TRP A 107 9.01 5.05 5.98
CA TRP A 107 10.13 4.10 6.08
C TRP A 107 10.44 3.64 7.50
N ARG A 108 10.19 4.49 8.51
CA ARG A 108 10.42 4.16 9.91
C ARG A 108 9.30 3.27 10.46
N GLU A 109 8.07 3.48 10.02
CA GLU A 109 6.88 2.78 10.48
C GLU A 109 6.53 1.55 9.63
N LEU A 110 7.17 1.38 8.47
CA LEU A 110 6.89 0.31 7.51
C LEU A 110 6.75 -1.09 8.15
N PRO A 111 7.65 -1.57 9.03
CA PRO A 111 7.48 -2.89 9.65
C PRO A 111 6.15 -3.02 10.40
N SER A 112 5.83 -2.04 11.26
CA SER A 112 4.59 -2.03 12.04
C SER A 112 3.35 -1.83 11.17
N LEU A 113 3.46 -1.07 10.08
CA LEU A 113 2.37 -0.87 9.12
C LEU A 113 2.01 -2.17 8.41
N VAL A 114 2.99 -2.97 7.95
CA VAL A 114 2.65 -4.26 7.34
C VAL A 114 2.15 -5.23 8.41
N GLU A 115 2.77 -5.31 9.59
CA GLU A 115 2.29 -6.19 10.66
C GLU A 115 0.82 -5.89 11.02
N ALA A 116 0.45 -4.62 11.21
CA ALA A 116 -0.91 -4.23 11.55
C ALA A 116 -1.93 -4.60 10.45
N ALA A 117 -1.53 -4.55 9.18
CA ALA A 117 -2.41 -4.90 8.05
C ALA A 117 -2.64 -6.41 7.90
N LEU A 118 -1.87 -7.25 8.61
CA LEU A 118 -1.99 -8.70 8.57
C LEU A 118 -2.75 -9.29 9.77
N VAL A 119 -3.20 -8.46 10.71
CA VAL A 119 -3.97 -8.90 11.88
C VAL A 119 -5.45 -8.70 11.59
N ASP A 120 -6.20 -9.81 11.60
CA ASP A 120 -7.68 -9.86 11.44
C ASP A 120 -8.44 -9.09 12.55
#